data_AF-A0A452GPK5-F1
#
_entry.id   AF-A0A452GPK5-F1
#
_cell.length_a   1.000
_cell.length_b   1.000
_cell.length_c   1.000
_cell.angle_alpha   90.00
_cell.angle_beta   90.00
_cell.angle_gamma   90.00
#
_symmetry.space_group_name_H-M   'P 1'
#
loop_
_entity.id
_entity.type
_entity.pdbx_description
1 polymer ?
#
loop_
_entity_poly.entity_id
_entity_poly.type
_entity_poly.pdbx_seq_one_letter_code
_entity_poly.pdbx_strand_id
1 'polypeptide(L)'
;QIPILPNNCPPYHYFWKGCMPGADRNLCKVCIGDGEMEGAKVSSRCAANHNERYYGNMGAFGDVAFLEHHNLLKNIESESWAMGYTLNDFEILCLDGRRVAVTDWADCNLGPVPPNIVMTRPVTTTKIYGFLMKSQETLETNLDSRFHLFHSQKYGESDLLFKDATQYLVHTSHLGYQSILGKPFFQLAESVFNCTHAGNVM
;
A
#
# COMPACT_ATOMS: atom_id res chain seq x y z
N GLN A 1 17.97 2.18 14.65
CA GLN A 1 17.84 0.72 14.81
C GLN A 1 16.35 0.44 14.79
N ILE A 2 15.83 -0.09 13.68
CA ILE A 2 14.39 -0.41 13.56
C ILE A 2 14.07 -1.41 14.67
N PRO A 3 12.99 -1.24 15.46
CA PRO A 3 12.66 -2.17 16.52
C PRO A 3 12.44 -3.54 15.87
N ILE A 4 13.36 -4.45 16.16
CA ILE A 4 13.20 -5.87 15.89
C ILE A 4 11.91 -6.24 16.62
N LEU A 5 10.90 -6.68 15.89
CA LEU A 5 9.63 -7.11 16.48
C LEU A 5 9.97 -8.08 17.62
N PRO A 6 9.49 -7.81 18.85
CA PRO A 6 9.81 -8.66 19.98
C PRO A 6 9.38 -10.10 19.65
N ASN A 7 10.13 -11.06 20.19
CA ASN A 7 9.97 -12.51 20.01
C ASN A 7 8.59 -13.09 20.41
N ASN A 8 7.55 -12.26 20.54
CA ASN A 8 6.17 -12.62 20.81
C ASN A 8 5.32 -12.39 19.57
N CYS A 9 4.99 -13.50 18.95
CA CYS A 9 4.29 -13.59 17.70
C CYS A 9 2.81 -13.89 17.99
N PRO A 10 1.94 -12.88 18.12
CA PRO A 10 1.12 -12.43 16.97
C PRO A 10 0.78 -10.92 16.91
N PRO A 11 0.54 -10.35 15.70
CA PRO A 11 0.10 -8.95 15.54
C PRO A 11 -1.26 -8.66 16.19
N TYR A 12 -2.07 -9.70 16.42
CA TYR A 12 -3.39 -9.64 17.04
C TYR A 12 -3.40 -9.11 18.49
N HIS A 13 -2.24 -8.96 19.16
CA HIS A 13 -2.20 -8.42 20.52
C HIS A 13 -1.89 -6.92 20.60
N TYR A 14 -1.42 -6.30 19.53
CA TYR A 14 -1.07 -4.87 19.56
C TYR A 14 -2.29 -3.96 19.47
N PHE A 15 -3.30 -4.36 18.69
CA PHE A 15 -4.51 -3.56 18.48
C PHE A 15 -5.76 -4.33 18.90
N TRP A 16 -6.60 -3.71 19.74
CA TRP A 16 -7.86 -4.31 20.19
C TRP A 16 -8.84 -4.57 19.03
N LYS A 17 -8.87 -3.67 18.05
CA LYS A 17 -9.62 -3.73 16.79
C LYS A 17 -8.83 -3.02 15.69
N GLY A 18 -8.92 -3.49 14.47
CA GLY A 18 -8.34 -2.83 13.30
C GLY A 18 -9.05 -3.24 12.01
N CYS A 19 -8.65 -2.60 10.91
CA CYS A 19 -8.91 -3.09 9.57
C CYS A 19 -7.58 -3.33 8.86
N MET A 20 -7.24 -4.60 8.68
CA MET A 20 -6.11 -5.09 7.92
C MET A 20 -6.67 -6.10 6.91
N PRO A 21 -7.01 -5.66 5.69
CA PRO A 21 -7.57 -6.55 4.67
C PRO A 21 -6.68 -7.77 4.43
N GLY A 22 -7.30 -8.96 4.36
CA GLY A 22 -6.62 -10.26 4.28
C GLY A 22 -6.16 -10.84 5.61
N ALA A 23 -6.36 -10.14 6.74
CA ALA A 23 -6.12 -10.68 8.06
C ALA A 23 -7.34 -11.47 8.59
N ASP A 24 -7.27 -11.86 9.86
CA ASP A 24 -8.33 -12.56 10.57
C ASP A 24 -8.63 -11.88 11.93
N ARG A 25 -9.69 -12.33 12.60
CA ARG A 25 -10.03 -11.99 14.00
C ARG A 25 -10.19 -10.47 14.23
N ASN A 26 -9.49 -9.92 15.21
CA ASN A 26 -9.61 -8.54 15.64
C ASN A 26 -9.11 -7.52 14.63
N LEU A 27 -8.24 -7.93 13.71
CA LEU A 27 -7.73 -7.07 12.65
C LEU A 27 -8.73 -6.88 11.49
N CYS A 28 -9.87 -7.58 11.49
CA CYS A 28 -10.96 -7.35 10.53
C CYS A 28 -12.21 -6.71 11.16
N LYS A 29 -12.15 -6.36 12.45
CA LYS A 29 -13.33 -5.95 13.22
C LYS A 29 -13.91 -4.61 12.81
N VAL A 30 -13.12 -3.71 12.22
CA VAL A 30 -13.63 -2.39 11.75
C VAL A 30 -13.62 -2.23 10.23
N CYS A 31 -13.27 -3.29 9.48
CA CYS A 31 -13.46 -3.31 8.03
C CYS A 31 -14.95 -3.31 7.65
N ILE A 32 -15.28 -2.76 6.48
CA ILE A 32 -16.67 -2.46 6.08
C ILE A 32 -17.11 -3.11 4.76
N GLY A 33 -16.20 -3.64 3.96
CA GLY A 33 -16.51 -4.21 2.65
C GLY A 33 -16.95 -3.14 1.64
N ASP A 34 -17.67 -3.56 0.60
CA ASP A 34 -18.14 -2.72 -0.52
C ASP A 34 -19.51 -2.06 -0.25
N GLY A 35 -20.29 -2.55 0.72
CA GLY A 35 -21.71 -2.19 0.89
C GLY A 35 -22.07 -1.48 2.19
N GLU A 36 -22.91 -0.45 2.07
CA GLU A 36 -23.52 0.33 3.17
C GLU A 36 -24.86 -0.21 3.65
N MET A 37 -25.29 -1.38 3.15
CA MET A 37 -26.61 -1.92 3.48
C MET A 37 -26.51 -3.03 4.52
N GLU A 38 -27.23 -2.87 5.63
CA GLU A 38 -27.56 -3.98 6.52
C GLU A 38 -28.12 -5.14 5.68
N GLY A 39 -27.36 -6.24 5.60
CA GLY A 39 -27.72 -7.42 4.81
C GLY A 39 -27.05 -7.56 3.44
N ALA A 40 -26.24 -6.60 2.99
CA ALA A 40 -25.32 -6.81 1.87
C ALA A 40 -24.21 -7.78 2.29
N LYS A 41 -23.82 -8.68 1.39
CA LYS A 41 -23.02 -9.87 1.70
C LYS A 41 -21.77 -9.53 2.53
N VAL A 42 -21.62 -10.21 3.67
CA VAL A 42 -20.41 -10.30 4.51
C VAL A 42 -19.14 -10.71 3.72
N SER A 43 -19.26 -11.08 2.44
CA SER A 43 -18.20 -11.72 1.64
C SER A 43 -17.05 -10.80 1.21
N SER A 44 -17.26 -9.48 1.15
CA SER A 44 -16.20 -8.51 0.78
C SER A 44 -15.50 -7.91 1.99
N ARG A 45 -16.06 -8.08 3.19
CA ARG A 45 -15.49 -7.52 4.42
C ARG A 45 -14.10 -8.09 4.68
N CYS A 46 -13.13 -7.20 4.85
CA CYS A 46 -11.72 -7.54 5.03
C CYS A 46 -11.11 -8.29 3.84
N ALA A 47 -11.71 -8.22 2.65
CA ALA A 47 -11.12 -8.80 1.44
C ALA A 47 -9.82 -8.06 1.07
N ALA A 48 -8.76 -8.79 0.73
CA ALA A 48 -7.47 -8.21 0.33
C ALA A 48 -7.49 -7.67 -1.12
N ASN A 49 -8.49 -6.82 -1.43
CA ASN A 49 -8.66 -6.14 -2.71
C ASN A 49 -9.58 -4.93 -2.55
N HIS A 50 -9.75 -4.16 -3.63
CA HIS A 50 -10.60 -2.96 -3.68
C HIS A 50 -12.09 -3.18 -3.39
N ASN A 51 -12.57 -4.42 -3.21
CA ASN A 51 -13.94 -4.63 -2.71
C ASN A 51 -14.06 -4.32 -1.21
N GLU A 52 -12.96 -4.07 -0.51
CA GLU A 52 -12.95 -3.50 0.84
C GLU A 52 -12.63 -2.01 0.75
N ARG A 53 -13.54 -1.13 1.18
CA ARG A 53 -13.32 0.33 1.13
C ARG A 53 -12.11 0.81 1.91
N TYR A 54 -11.72 0.07 2.97
CA TYR A 54 -10.51 0.37 3.74
C TYR A 54 -9.23 -0.29 3.18
N TYR A 55 -9.27 -0.78 1.93
CA TYR A 55 -8.11 -1.35 1.25
C TYR A 55 -7.17 -0.28 0.68
N GLY A 56 -5.86 -0.57 0.75
CA GLY A 56 -4.81 0.28 0.17
C GLY A 56 -4.55 1.58 0.93
N ASN A 57 -3.66 2.40 0.37
CA ASN A 57 -3.21 3.65 0.99
C ASN A 57 -4.33 4.71 1.07
N MET A 58 -5.35 4.62 0.20
CA MET A 58 -6.47 5.59 0.16
C MET A 58 -7.63 5.22 1.09
N GLY A 59 -7.82 3.93 1.40
CA GLY A 59 -8.88 3.46 2.28
C GLY A 59 -8.50 3.40 3.76
N ALA A 60 -7.20 3.35 4.08
CA ALA A 60 -6.75 3.16 5.46
C ALA A 60 -6.92 4.44 6.30
N PHE A 61 -7.95 4.45 7.14
CA PHE A 61 -8.27 5.54 8.06
C PHE A 61 -8.69 5.02 9.44
N GLY A 62 -8.47 5.84 10.48
CA GLY A 62 -8.83 5.53 11.86
C GLY A 62 -8.03 6.37 12.85
N ASP A 63 -8.01 5.97 14.13
CA ASP A 63 -7.22 6.66 15.17
C ASP A 63 -5.70 6.64 14.86
N VAL A 64 -5.25 5.56 14.22
CA VAL A 64 -3.88 5.39 13.71
C VAL A 64 -3.98 4.65 12.38
N ALA A 65 -3.34 5.19 11.34
CA ALA A 65 -3.23 4.57 10.03
C ALA A 65 -1.75 4.43 9.63
N PHE A 66 -1.41 3.28 9.04
CA PHE A 66 -0.07 3.02 8.50
C PHE A 66 -0.09 3.24 6.99
N LEU A 67 0.46 4.38 6.56
CA LEU A 67 0.37 4.87 5.20
C LEU A 67 1.76 5.13 4.63
N GLU A 68 1.92 4.93 3.33
CA GLU A 68 3.10 5.43 2.65
C GLU A 68 2.98 6.94 2.46
N HIS A 69 4.09 7.68 2.55
CA HIS A 69 4.07 9.14 2.50
C HIS A 69 3.50 9.69 1.17
N HIS A 70 3.67 8.94 0.07
CA HIS A 70 3.29 9.44 -1.24
C HIS A 70 1.77 9.58 -1.29
N ASN A 71 1.33 10.68 -1.87
CA ASN A 71 -0.08 11.03 -2.00
C ASN A 71 -0.86 11.18 -0.68
N LEU A 72 -0.27 11.16 0.53
CA LEU A 72 -1.05 11.43 1.76
C LEU A 72 -1.76 12.80 1.67
N LEU A 73 -1.02 13.82 1.20
CA LEU A 73 -1.56 15.15 0.95
C LEU A 73 -2.67 15.13 -0.10
N LYS A 74 -2.43 14.43 -1.22
CA LYS A 74 -3.37 14.32 -2.33
C LYS A 74 -4.64 13.57 -1.92
N ASN A 75 -4.51 12.52 -1.12
CA ASN A 75 -5.58 11.65 -0.67
C ASN A 75 -6.53 12.40 0.28
N ILE A 76 -5.99 13.21 1.20
CA ILE A 76 -6.78 14.05 2.11
C ILE A 76 -7.54 15.13 1.33
N GLU A 77 -6.96 15.66 0.25
CA GLU A 77 -7.59 16.71 -0.56
C GLU A 77 -8.57 16.17 -1.63
N SER A 78 -8.36 14.95 -2.14
CA SER A 78 -9.09 14.43 -3.30
C SER A 78 -10.28 13.53 -2.97
N GLU A 79 -10.36 12.99 -1.76
CA GLU A 79 -11.34 11.97 -1.42
C GLU A 79 -12.60 12.50 -0.74
N SER A 80 -13.74 11.91 -1.12
CA SER A 80 -15.05 12.27 -0.60
C SER A 80 -15.23 11.98 0.89
N TRP A 81 -14.52 10.98 1.43
CA TRP A 81 -14.54 10.66 2.87
C TRP A 81 -13.74 11.68 3.69
N ALA A 82 -12.77 12.37 3.06
CA ALA A 82 -11.95 13.39 3.68
C ALA A 82 -12.61 14.78 3.65
N MET A 83 -13.83 14.90 3.09
CA MET A 83 -14.58 16.16 3.10
C MET A 83 -14.76 16.67 4.53
N GLY A 84 -14.11 17.80 4.82
CA GLY A 84 -14.16 18.47 6.12
C GLY A 84 -12.92 18.26 6.99
N TYR A 85 -12.01 17.37 6.59
CA TYR A 85 -10.67 17.27 7.18
C TYR A 85 -9.67 18.08 6.37
N THR A 86 -8.72 18.65 7.07
CA THR A 86 -7.57 19.36 6.53
C THR A 86 -6.29 18.65 6.95
N LEU A 87 -5.17 18.98 6.31
CA LEU A 87 -3.87 18.46 6.69
C LEU A 87 -3.50 18.71 8.15
N ASN A 88 -4.04 19.79 8.74
CA ASN A 88 -3.79 20.17 10.13
C ASN A 88 -4.53 19.28 11.13
N ASP A 89 -5.50 18.49 10.68
CA ASP A 89 -6.24 17.54 11.52
C ASP A 89 -5.47 16.21 11.68
N PHE A 90 -4.31 16.08 11.02
CA PHE A 90 -3.47 14.90 11.03
C PHE A 90 -2.07 15.20 11.54
N GLU A 91 -1.51 14.23 12.26
CA GLU A 91 -0.14 14.26 12.78
C GLU A 91 0.57 12.94 12.44
N ILE A 92 1.89 13.00 12.26
CA ILE A 92 2.73 11.80 12.10
C ILE A 92 3.32 11.41 13.46
N LEU A 93 3.27 10.12 13.76
CA LEU A 93 3.90 9.54 14.95
C LEU A 93 5.35 9.14 14.66
N CYS A 94 6.28 9.73 15.40
CA CYS A 94 7.71 9.44 15.28
C CYS A 94 8.13 8.27 16.17
N LEU A 95 9.23 7.60 15.80
CA LEU A 95 9.80 6.49 16.57
C LEU A 95 10.30 6.91 17.97
N ASP A 96 10.59 8.20 18.17
CA ASP A 96 10.99 8.79 19.45
C ASP A 96 9.79 9.24 20.32
N GLY A 97 8.56 8.96 19.87
CA GLY A 97 7.33 9.31 20.56
C GLY A 97 6.83 10.73 20.31
N ARG A 98 7.55 11.55 19.53
CA ARG A 98 7.05 12.85 19.10
C ARG A 98 5.89 12.72 18.12
N ARG A 99 5.12 13.82 18.03
CA ARG A 99 4.12 14.05 16.98
C ARG A 99 4.51 15.30 16.22
N VAL A 100 4.44 15.23 14.89
CA VAL A 100 4.82 16.33 14.00
C VAL A 100 3.76 16.52 12.92
N ALA A 101 3.80 17.68 12.25
CA ALA A 101 2.92 17.94 11.12
C ALA A 101 3.19 16.94 9.98
N VAL A 102 2.17 16.69 9.16
CA VAL A 102 2.28 15.79 7.99
C VAL A 102 3.39 16.22 7.02
N THR A 103 3.69 17.51 6.95
CA THR A 103 4.76 18.07 6.12
C THR A 103 6.17 17.66 6.55
N ASP A 104 6.35 17.25 7.82
CA ASP A 104 7.65 16.95 8.43
C ASP A 104 8.01 15.45 8.32
N TRP A 105 7.35 14.71 7.43
CA TRP A 105 7.53 13.27 7.22
C TRP A 105 8.97 12.85 6.90
N ALA A 106 9.75 13.75 6.27
CA ALA A 106 11.13 13.48 5.89
C ALA A 106 12.02 13.22 7.12
N ASP A 107 11.80 13.97 8.20
CA ASP A 107 12.53 13.86 9.46
C ASP A 107 11.84 12.92 10.46
N CYS A 108 10.57 12.56 10.20
CA CYS A 108 9.77 11.69 11.04
C CYS A 108 9.01 10.64 10.21
N ASN A 109 9.56 9.43 10.16
CA ASN A 109 8.94 8.27 9.52
C ASN A 109 9.37 6.96 10.19
N LEU A 110 8.65 5.88 9.90
CA LEU A 110 8.97 4.54 10.42
C LEU A 110 10.14 3.87 9.68
N GLY A 111 10.48 4.38 8.49
CA GLY A 111 11.59 3.90 7.68
C GLY A 111 11.26 3.88 6.18
N PRO A 112 12.28 3.68 5.33
CA PRO A 112 12.11 3.58 3.89
C PRO A 112 11.49 2.22 3.50
N VAL A 113 10.60 2.25 2.51
CA VAL A 113 10.02 1.05 1.88
C VAL A 113 10.54 0.97 0.44
N PRO A 114 10.99 -0.22 -0.04
CA PRO A 114 11.38 -0.40 -1.43
C PRO A 114 10.24 -0.07 -2.39
N PRO A 115 10.53 0.42 -3.60
CA PRO A 115 9.50 0.67 -4.61
C PRO A 115 8.79 -0.63 -5.01
N ASN A 116 7.57 -0.51 -5.53
CA ASN A 116 6.86 -1.64 -6.12
C ASN A 116 7.63 -2.18 -7.34
N ILE A 117 7.72 -3.51 -7.47
CA ILE A 117 8.52 -4.17 -8.52
C ILE A 117 7.64 -5.10 -9.33
N VAL A 118 7.77 -5.04 -10.65
CA VAL A 118 7.15 -6.02 -11.56
C VAL A 118 8.00 -7.28 -11.56
N MET A 119 7.49 -8.35 -10.94
CA MET A 119 8.12 -9.67 -10.95
C MET A 119 7.64 -10.49 -12.15
N THR A 120 8.57 -11.18 -12.80
CA THR A 120 8.28 -12.01 -13.98
C THR A 120 8.96 -13.36 -13.87
N ARG A 121 8.50 -14.34 -14.64
CA ARG A 121 9.27 -15.57 -14.84
C ARG A 121 10.48 -15.26 -15.72
N PRO A 122 11.66 -15.85 -15.49
CA PRO A 122 12.86 -15.56 -16.27
C PRO A 122 12.67 -15.67 -17.79
N VAL A 123 11.85 -16.63 -18.24
CA VAL A 123 11.57 -16.87 -19.66
C VAL A 123 10.68 -15.82 -20.32
N THR A 124 9.94 -15.01 -19.55
CA THR A 124 9.05 -13.96 -20.07
C THR A 124 9.57 -12.55 -19.84
N THR A 125 10.64 -12.38 -19.05
CA THR A 125 11.17 -11.07 -18.63
C THR A 125 11.40 -10.11 -19.80
N THR A 126 12.12 -10.53 -20.85
CA THR A 126 12.44 -9.66 -22.00
C THR A 126 11.20 -9.18 -22.74
N LYS A 127 10.19 -10.05 -22.90
CA LYS A 127 8.94 -9.70 -23.61
C LYS A 127 8.10 -8.72 -22.78
N ILE A 128 7.97 -8.98 -21.47
CA ILE A 128 7.22 -8.12 -20.56
C ILE A 128 7.90 -6.75 -20.43
N TYR A 129 9.22 -6.73 -20.33
CA TYR A 129 10.00 -5.49 -20.33
C TYR A 129 9.74 -4.67 -21.59
N GLY A 130 9.89 -5.26 -22.78
CA GLY A 130 9.65 -4.56 -24.04
C GLY A 130 8.23 -4.02 -24.17
N PHE A 131 7.24 -4.78 -23.69
CA PHE A 131 5.85 -4.33 -23.61
C PHE A 131 5.69 -3.10 -22.70
N LEU A 132 6.18 -3.18 -21.47
CA LEU A 132 6.05 -2.10 -20.48
C LEU A 132 6.76 -0.82 -20.92
N MET A 133 7.96 -0.91 -21.51
CA MET A 133 8.67 0.27 -22.01
C MET A 133 7.91 0.95 -23.14
N LYS A 134 7.39 0.19 -24.11
CA LYS A 134 6.59 0.73 -25.21
C LYS A 134 5.27 1.35 -24.73
N SER A 135 4.65 0.77 -23.71
CA SER A 135 3.44 1.32 -23.09
C SER A 135 3.68 2.70 -22.46
N GLN A 136 4.90 3.00 -21.98
CA GLN A 136 5.24 4.30 -21.40
C GLN A 136 5.49 5.38 -22.46
N GLU A 137 6.20 5.07 -23.54
CA GLU A 137 6.45 6.00 -24.66
C GLU A 137 5.16 6.55 -25.27
N THR A 138 4.12 5.73 -25.30
CA THR A 138 2.81 6.08 -25.86
C THR A 138 2.05 7.07 -24.96
N LEU A 139 2.36 7.13 -23.66
CA LEU A 139 1.72 8.01 -22.69
C LEU A 139 2.34 9.41 -22.68
N GLU A 140 3.67 9.50 -22.80
CA GLU A 140 4.38 10.79 -22.85
C GLU A 140 4.04 11.58 -24.12
N THR A 141 3.67 10.88 -25.20
CA THR A 141 3.43 11.46 -26.52
C THR A 141 1.96 11.81 -26.79
N ASN A 142 1.02 11.36 -25.95
CA ASN A 142 -0.42 11.50 -26.24
C ASN A 142 -1.24 11.73 -24.96
N LEU A 143 -1.34 13.01 -24.56
CA LEU A 143 -2.15 13.46 -23.41
C LEU A 143 -3.66 13.18 -23.58
N ASP A 144 -4.14 12.93 -24.81
CA ASP A 144 -5.51 12.51 -25.13
C ASP A 144 -5.67 10.98 -25.24
N SER A 145 -4.69 10.21 -24.74
CA SER A 145 -4.79 8.75 -24.75
C SER A 145 -6.01 8.28 -23.95
N ARG A 146 -6.83 7.42 -24.59
CA ARG A 146 -7.95 6.73 -23.93
C ARG A 146 -7.49 5.89 -22.73
N PHE A 147 -6.21 5.53 -22.64
CA PHE A 147 -5.65 4.71 -21.57
C PHE A 147 -4.51 5.43 -20.84
N HIS A 148 -4.53 5.41 -19.51
CA HIS A 148 -3.46 5.93 -18.65
C HIS A 148 -2.96 4.79 -17.76
N LEU A 149 -1.67 4.47 -17.82
CA LEU A 149 -1.10 3.32 -17.09
C LEU A 149 -0.91 3.60 -15.59
N PHE A 150 -0.60 4.85 -15.23
CA PHE A 150 -0.31 5.27 -13.85
C PHE A 150 -1.35 6.25 -13.30
N HIS A 151 -2.55 6.29 -13.89
CA HIS A 151 -3.62 7.16 -13.39
C HIS A 151 -4.92 6.37 -13.44
N SER A 152 -5.34 5.90 -12.26
CA SER A 152 -6.46 4.99 -12.13
C SER A 152 -7.79 5.63 -11.75
N GLN A 153 -7.79 6.89 -11.30
CA GLN A 153 -9.01 7.64 -10.94
C GLN A 153 -10.14 7.52 -11.97
N LYS A 154 -9.82 7.55 -13.28
CA LYS A 154 -10.81 7.45 -14.36
C LYS A 154 -11.48 6.08 -14.48
N TYR A 155 -10.93 5.08 -13.82
CA TYR A 155 -11.43 3.71 -13.76
C TYR A 155 -12.19 3.41 -12.46
N GLY A 156 -12.38 4.42 -11.59
CA GLY A 156 -13.23 4.35 -10.41
C GLY A 156 -12.55 3.92 -9.11
N GLU A 157 -11.26 3.59 -9.16
CA GLU A 157 -10.46 3.15 -8.00
C GLU A 157 -9.05 3.72 -8.08
N SER A 158 -8.29 3.59 -7.00
CA SER A 158 -6.91 4.06 -6.89
C SER A 158 -5.88 2.94 -6.95
N ASP A 159 -4.65 3.27 -7.35
CA ASP A 159 -3.52 2.36 -7.43
C ASP A 159 -3.83 1.05 -8.20
N LEU A 160 -4.66 1.13 -9.26
CA LEU A 160 -5.00 -0.03 -10.09
C LEU A 160 -3.81 -0.46 -10.95
N LEU A 161 -3.36 -1.70 -10.77
CA LEU A 161 -2.14 -2.32 -11.36
C LEU A 161 -0.83 -1.66 -10.93
N PHE A 162 -0.75 -0.33 -11.02
CA PHE A 162 0.37 0.49 -10.61
C PHE A 162 -0.12 1.60 -9.68
N LYS A 163 0.76 2.06 -8.79
CA LYS A 163 0.46 3.21 -7.94
C LYS A 163 0.24 4.45 -8.80
N ASP A 164 -0.74 5.28 -8.45
CA ASP A 164 -1.03 6.52 -9.18
C ASP A 164 0.09 7.56 -9.02
N ALA A 165 0.96 7.40 -8.02
CA ALA A 165 2.18 8.17 -7.86
C ALA A 165 3.33 7.75 -8.80
N THR A 166 3.17 6.68 -9.58
CA THR A 166 4.23 6.17 -10.45
C THR A 166 4.54 7.16 -11.56
N GLN A 167 5.78 7.63 -11.62
CA GLN A 167 6.23 8.52 -12.69
C GLN A 167 6.68 7.74 -13.93
N TYR A 168 7.46 6.68 -13.73
CA TYR A 168 7.99 5.82 -14.77
C TYR A 168 8.47 4.47 -14.19
N LEU A 169 8.61 3.47 -15.04
CA LEU A 169 9.21 2.18 -14.74
C LEU A 169 10.70 2.22 -15.10
N VAL A 170 11.52 1.78 -14.17
CA VAL A 170 12.96 1.68 -14.36
C VAL A 170 13.32 0.24 -14.67
N HIS A 171 14.16 0.05 -15.68
CA HIS A 171 14.76 -1.26 -15.94
C HIS A 171 15.65 -1.65 -14.75
N THR A 172 15.28 -2.72 -14.07
CA THR A 172 16.18 -3.38 -13.13
C THR A 172 16.98 -4.42 -13.91
N SER A 173 18.30 -4.47 -13.69
CA SER A 173 19.11 -5.60 -14.16
C SER A 173 18.55 -6.91 -13.56
N HIS A 174 19.00 -8.07 -14.04
CA HIS A 174 18.60 -9.39 -13.52
C HIS A 174 19.01 -9.60 -12.06
N LEU A 175 18.34 -8.90 -11.15
CA LEU A 175 18.59 -8.89 -9.72
C LEU A 175 17.62 -9.87 -9.07
N GLY A 176 18.14 -10.68 -8.14
CA GLY A 176 17.29 -11.44 -7.25
C GLY A 176 16.50 -10.51 -6.33
N TYR A 177 15.32 -10.94 -5.88
CA TYR A 177 14.44 -10.13 -5.02
C TYR A 177 15.15 -9.59 -3.77
N GLN A 178 16.08 -10.35 -3.17
CA GLN A 178 16.88 -9.89 -2.02
C GLN A 178 17.75 -8.67 -2.35
N SER A 179 18.35 -8.64 -3.54
CA SER A 179 19.15 -7.52 -4.00
C SER A 179 18.28 -6.29 -4.26
N ILE A 180 17.07 -6.48 -4.76
CA ILE A 180 16.14 -5.38 -5.04
C ILE A 180 15.57 -4.78 -3.76
N LEU A 181 15.16 -5.62 -2.80
CA LEU A 181 14.65 -5.16 -1.50
C LEU A 181 15.75 -4.53 -0.63
N GLY A 182 16.99 -4.96 -0.83
CA GLY A 182 18.12 -4.60 0.02
C GLY A 182 18.14 -5.42 1.32
N LYS A 183 19.35 -5.75 1.78
CA LYS A 183 19.57 -6.60 2.95
C LYS A 183 18.82 -6.14 4.21
N PRO A 184 18.79 -4.84 4.58
CA PRO A 184 18.11 -4.40 5.81
C PRO A 184 16.60 -4.67 5.78
N PHE A 185 15.92 -4.35 4.67
CA PHE A 185 14.49 -4.57 4.52
C PHE A 185 14.16 -6.07 4.43
N PHE A 186 14.99 -6.82 3.70
CA PHE A 186 14.82 -8.27 3.57
C PHE A 186 14.86 -8.98 4.93
N GLN A 187 15.82 -8.63 5.80
CA GLN A 187 15.91 -9.19 7.15
C GLN A 187 14.71 -8.83 8.03
N LEU A 188 14.19 -7.60 7.92
CA LEU A 188 12.98 -7.19 8.61
C LEU A 188 11.78 -8.03 8.13
N ALA A 189 11.62 -8.18 6.82
CA ALA A 189 10.54 -8.98 6.23
C ALA A 189 10.61 -10.45 6.66
N GLU A 190 11.79 -11.07 6.64
CA GLU A 190 11.98 -12.45 7.14
C GLU A 190 11.58 -12.58 8.61
N SER A 191 11.94 -11.61 9.46
CA SER A 191 11.52 -11.60 10.86
C SER A 191 10.01 -11.59 11.02
N VAL A 192 9.27 -10.89 10.13
CA VAL A 192 7.80 -10.88 10.14
C VAL A 192 7.24 -12.20 9.59
N PHE A 193 7.79 -12.73 8.50
CA PHE A 193 7.26 -13.94 7.84
C PHE A 193 7.55 -15.23 8.60
N ASN A 194 8.62 -15.29 9.40
CA ASN A 194 8.80 -16.38 10.37
C ASN A 194 7.66 -16.42 11.41
N CYS A 195 6.90 -15.33 11.48
CA CYS A 195 5.85 -15.08 12.43
C CYS A 195 4.44 -15.21 11.84
N THR A 196 4.30 -15.18 10.51
CA THR A 196 3.02 -15.21 9.80
C THR A 196 3.07 -16.26 8.69
N HIS A 197 2.10 -17.17 8.70
CA HIS A 197 1.97 -18.15 7.63
C HIS A 197 1.01 -17.57 6.59
N ALA A 198 1.45 -17.41 5.34
CA ALA A 198 0.52 -17.22 4.24
C ALA A 198 -0.37 -18.47 4.20
N GLY A 199 -1.70 -18.29 4.25
CA GLY A 199 -2.63 -19.40 4.10
C GLY A 199 -2.33 -20.17 2.81
N ASN A 200 -2.55 -21.49 2.82
CA ASN A 200 -2.43 -22.30 1.61
C ASN A 200 -3.34 -21.68 0.53
N VAL A 201 -2.72 -21.11 -0.51
CA VAL A 201 -3.40 -20.78 -1.76
C VAL A 201 -3.76 -22.12 -2.40
N MET A 202 -4.97 -22.60 -2.14
CA MET A 202 -5.57 -23.75 -2.84
C MET A 202 -6.02 -23.34 -4.23
#